data_AF-A0A950PIH4-F1
#
_entry.id   AF-A0A950PIH4-F1
#
_cell.length_a   1.000
_cell.length_b   1.000
_cell.length_c   1.000
_cell.angle_alpha   90.00
_cell.angle_beta   90.00
_cell.angle_gamma   90.00
#
_symmetry.space_group_name_H-M   'P 1'
#
loop_
_entity.id
_entity.type
_entity.pdbx_description
1 polymer ?
#
loop_
_entity_poly.entity_id
_entity_poly.type
_entity_poly.pdbx_seq_one_letter_code
_entity_poly.pdbx_strand_id
1 'polypeptide(L)'
;AHFNLDRGGHIFNRHAPVIKLREAAREEDHLRLLGLLNSSTAGFWLKMVSHNKGSTVDSQGARQSTLPFEDFYEFTGTKLQEFPLPAEYPTALATALDSLAQQLSATTPAALTAKAIPTAAALREAETRYHSTRARMIALQEELDWQVYSLYSLHSEDLRLPDSSAVPELALGERAFEIVLARRVKAGEASGEWFKRHGSTPITEIPTHWPAEYRALVQKRIDVIESNRAIGMVERPEYKRRWATEGWDAMRQKALRSWLLDRIEDRSYWFDEQGNPTVTTLARLSERLSTDEDFTSVAELYAPRQDLAKTVRELLSEEHVPFIAALRYKQPAGLKKRADWEHVWELQREEDAAPDEPAKRKIRERTPVPPKYTSADFLKVSYWRARGKLDVPKERFVSYGTVNVQSPELYGWAGWDHLEQALALASYVQQAGLGEDELVPYLTGLLELQPWLDQWYGEYDPEFGASPAAEILAFRQQKQGELGLTDEALRAWRPTAATRRSGRALGHTPSPSGKGPTQPAR
;
A
#
# COMPACT_ATOMS: atom_id res chain seq x y z
N ALA A 1 -15.19 -9.15 8.36
CA ALA A 1 -15.42 -9.08 9.82
C ALA A 1 -15.80 -7.66 10.15
N HIS A 2 -16.79 -7.48 11.02
CA HIS A 2 -17.19 -6.19 11.56
C HIS A 2 -16.38 -5.84 12.82
N PHE A 3 -16.00 -6.87 13.58
CA PHE A 3 -15.23 -6.76 14.81
C PHE A 3 -14.01 -7.65 14.74
N ASN A 4 -12.92 -7.24 15.39
CA ASN A 4 -11.70 -8.02 15.53
C ASN A 4 -11.28 -8.05 17.00
N LEU A 5 -10.64 -9.14 17.41
CA LEU A 5 -10.00 -9.23 18.71
C LEU A 5 -8.60 -8.59 18.63
N ASP A 6 -8.38 -7.57 19.45
CA ASP A 6 -7.05 -7.00 19.65
C ASP A 6 -6.36 -7.68 20.83
N ARG A 7 -5.17 -8.23 20.58
CA ARG A 7 -4.31 -8.84 21.61
C ARG A 7 -3.22 -7.87 22.09
N GLY A 8 -3.40 -6.57 21.85
CA GLY A 8 -2.46 -5.51 22.17
C GLY A 8 -1.57 -5.10 21.00
N GLY A 9 -0.74 -4.08 21.23
CA GLY A 9 0.24 -3.57 20.25
C GLY A 9 -0.29 -2.54 19.26
N HIS A 10 -1.56 -2.14 19.36
CA HIS A 10 -2.18 -1.20 18.43
C HIS A 10 -2.67 0.08 19.14
N ILE A 11 -2.52 1.22 18.45
CA ILE A 11 -3.10 2.50 18.84
C ILE A 11 -4.29 2.78 17.93
N PHE A 12 -5.47 2.90 18.52
CA PHE A 12 -6.71 3.14 17.80
C PHE A 12 -6.99 4.63 17.64
N ASN A 13 -7.51 5.03 16.48
CA ASN A 13 -8.01 6.39 16.28
C ASN A 13 -9.46 6.51 16.78
N ARG A 14 -9.99 7.74 16.82
CA ARG A 14 -11.35 8.05 17.30
C ARG A 14 -12.50 7.36 16.56
N HIS A 15 -12.24 6.69 15.43
CA HIS A 15 -13.25 6.02 14.61
C HIS A 15 -13.28 4.49 14.80
N ALA A 16 -12.46 3.95 15.70
CA ALA A 16 -12.45 2.54 16.06
C ALA A 16 -13.00 2.36 17.50
N PRO A 17 -14.33 2.19 17.67
CA PRO A 17 -14.91 1.95 18.98
C PRO A 17 -14.40 0.61 19.55
N VAL A 18 -14.17 0.58 20.87
CA VAL A 18 -13.59 -0.59 21.57
C VAL A 18 -14.61 -1.14 22.57
N ILE A 19 -14.82 -2.45 22.55
CA ILE A 19 -15.53 -3.16 23.61
C ILE A 19 -14.48 -3.69 24.57
N LYS A 20 -14.46 -3.16 25.80
CA LYS A 20 -13.57 -3.63 26.86
C LYS A 20 -14.36 -4.46 27.86
N LEU A 21 -14.03 -5.74 27.97
CA LEU A 21 -14.61 -6.59 29.00
C LEU A 21 -13.97 -6.27 30.37
N ARG A 22 -14.59 -6.77 31.45
CA ARG A 22 -14.05 -6.63 32.80
C ARG A 22 -12.68 -7.30 32.89
N GLU A 23 -11.84 -6.84 33.81
CA GLU A 23 -10.46 -7.34 33.98
C GLU A 23 -10.38 -8.86 34.20
N ALA A 24 -11.38 -9.44 34.87
CA ALA A 24 -11.46 -10.89 35.09
C ALA A 24 -11.88 -11.72 33.85
N ALA A 25 -12.23 -11.07 32.73
CA ALA A 25 -12.65 -11.76 31.52
C ALA A 25 -11.47 -12.49 30.87
N ARG A 26 -11.72 -13.72 30.42
CA ARG A 26 -10.75 -14.54 29.70
C ARG A 26 -10.81 -14.24 28.21
N GLU A 27 -9.83 -14.72 27.45
CA GLU A 27 -9.85 -14.62 25.99
C GLU A 27 -11.11 -15.26 25.39
N GLU A 28 -11.54 -16.40 25.93
CA GLU A 28 -12.78 -17.09 25.52
C GLU A 28 -14.03 -16.20 25.67
N ASP A 29 -14.10 -15.34 26.69
CA ASP A 29 -15.20 -14.38 26.86
C ASP A 29 -15.25 -13.32 25.77
N HIS A 30 -14.11 -13.02 25.15
CA HIS A 30 -14.03 -12.15 23.99
C HIS A 30 -14.44 -12.91 22.73
N LEU A 31 -13.95 -14.14 22.55
CA LEU A 31 -14.26 -14.98 21.39
C LEU A 31 -15.76 -15.31 21.28
N ARG A 32 -16.45 -15.61 22.41
CA ARG A 32 -17.91 -15.85 22.39
C ARG A 32 -18.68 -14.64 21.83
N LEU A 33 -18.26 -13.42 22.21
CA LEU A 33 -18.89 -12.19 21.76
C LEU A 33 -18.51 -11.91 20.30
N LEU A 34 -17.25 -12.13 19.94
CA LEU A 34 -16.73 -11.97 18.59
C LEU A 34 -17.49 -12.83 17.58
N GLY A 35 -17.86 -14.05 17.96
CA GLY A 35 -18.68 -14.95 17.15
C GLY A 35 -20.02 -14.32 16.79
N LEU A 36 -20.80 -13.90 17.79
CA LEU A 36 -22.09 -13.24 17.57
C LEU A 36 -21.95 -11.97 16.74
N LEU A 37 -21.00 -11.09 17.10
CA LEU A 37 -20.83 -9.78 16.46
C LEU A 37 -20.34 -9.87 15.00
N ASN A 38 -19.79 -11.00 14.59
CA ASN A 38 -19.39 -11.27 13.20
C ASN A 38 -20.36 -12.22 12.47
N SER A 39 -21.55 -12.47 13.03
CA SER A 39 -22.62 -13.21 12.34
C SER A 39 -23.41 -12.33 11.37
N SER A 40 -24.07 -12.96 10.42
CA SER A 40 -25.02 -12.28 9.53
C SER A 40 -26.22 -11.68 10.25
N THR A 41 -26.66 -12.27 11.37
CA THR A 41 -27.70 -11.66 12.22
C THR A 41 -27.25 -10.34 12.83
N ALA A 42 -26.01 -10.26 13.32
CA ALA A 42 -25.43 -9.00 13.80
C ALA A 42 -25.27 -7.99 12.66
N GLY A 43 -24.78 -8.43 11.50
CA GLY A 43 -24.69 -7.59 10.30
C GLY A 43 -26.04 -7.00 9.89
N PHE A 44 -27.11 -7.81 9.90
CA PHE A 44 -28.48 -7.37 9.66
C PHE A 44 -28.92 -6.32 10.69
N TRP A 45 -28.83 -6.65 11.97
CA TRP A 45 -29.29 -5.78 13.05
C TRP A 45 -28.58 -4.43 13.03
N LEU A 46 -27.24 -4.43 12.90
CA LEU A 46 -26.44 -3.22 12.87
C LEU A 46 -26.83 -2.31 11.70
N LYS A 47 -27.10 -2.88 10.53
CA LYS A 47 -27.56 -2.12 9.36
C LYS A 47 -28.97 -1.54 9.52
N MET A 48 -29.81 -2.12 10.38
CA MET A 48 -31.15 -1.59 10.67
C MET A 48 -31.12 -0.40 11.63
N VAL A 49 -30.20 -0.42 12.62
CA VAL A 49 -30.19 0.60 13.70
C VAL A 49 -29.12 1.67 13.53
N SER A 50 -28.14 1.45 12.64
CA SER A 50 -26.99 2.34 12.45
C SER A 50 -27.12 3.22 11.21
N HIS A 51 -26.37 4.31 11.18
CA HIS A 51 -26.40 5.27 10.08
C HIS A 51 -25.71 4.73 8.82
N ASN A 52 -26.44 4.68 7.70
CA ASN A 52 -25.89 4.39 6.38
C ASN A 52 -25.17 5.62 5.81
N LYS A 53 -23.87 5.49 5.51
CA LYS A 53 -23.00 6.54 4.97
C LYS A 53 -22.95 6.57 3.43
N GLY A 54 -23.75 5.74 2.76
CA GLY A 54 -23.78 5.54 1.30
C GLY A 54 -22.61 4.67 0.81
N SER A 55 -22.39 4.65 -0.50
CA SER A 55 -21.27 3.94 -1.14
C SER A 55 -20.18 4.93 -1.63
N THR A 56 -19.32 4.51 -2.57
CA THR A 56 -18.24 5.30 -3.16
C THR A 56 -18.72 6.61 -3.75
N VAL A 57 -17.80 7.57 -3.79
CA VAL A 57 -18.02 8.90 -4.35
C VAL A 57 -17.87 8.82 -5.88
N ASP A 58 -18.83 9.35 -6.63
CA ASP A 58 -18.72 9.49 -8.08
C ASP A 58 -17.67 10.55 -8.47
N SER A 59 -17.44 10.73 -9.78
CA SER A 59 -16.50 11.72 -10.30
C SER A 59 -16.88 13.17 -9.97
N GLN A 60 -18.09 13.43 -9.48
CA GLN A 60 -18.59 14.75 -9.10
C GLN A 60 -18.65 14.98 -7.59
N GLY A 61 -18.21 14.02 -6.77
CA GLY A 61 -18.18 14.20 -5.32
C GLY A 61 -19.44 13.70 -4.59
N ALA A 62 -20.43 13.14 -5.29
CA ALA A 62 -21.65 12.61 -4.68
C ALA A 62 -21.50 11.12 -4.34
N ARG A 63 -21.91 10.73 -3.12
CA ARG A 63 -21.98 9.31 -2.75
C ARG A 63 -23.22 8.69 -3.36
N GLN A 64 -23.06 7.74 -4.27
CA GLN A 64 -24.17 7.01 -4.88
C GLN A 64 -24.12 5.55 -4.44
N SER A 65 -25.20 5.06 -3.81
CA SER A 65 -25.36 3.62 -3.57
C SER A 65 -25.66 2.93 -4.90
N THR A 66 -24.68 2.18 -5.40
CA THR A 66 -24.82 1.36 -6.62
C THR A 66 -25.48 0.02 -6.30
N LEU A 67 -25.09 -0.62 -5.19
CA LEU A 67 -25.65 -1.87 -4.70
C LEU A 67 -25.70 -1.84 -3.15
N PRO A 68 -26.81 -2.27 -2.50
CA PRO A 68 -26.95 -2.15 -1.04
C PRO A 68 -25.89 -2.92 -0.24
N PHE A 69 -25.32 -3.97 -0.82
CA PHE A 69 -24.25 -4.71 -0.16
C PHE A 69 -22.94 -3.93 -0.12
N GLU A 70 -22.74 -2.87 -0.90
CA GLU A 70 -21.51 -2.05 -0.97
C GLU A 70 -21.51 -0.89 0.03
N ASP A 71 -22.68 -0.50 0.56
CA ASP A 71 -22.85 0.65 1.44
C ASP A 71 -21.98 0.58 2.71
N PHE A 72 -21.41 1.72 3.06
CA PHE A 72 -20.66 1.94 4.30
C PHE A 72 -21.61 2.31 5.44
N TYR A 73 -21.35 1.77 6.63
CA TYR A 73 -22.15 2.07 7.82
C TYR A 73 -21.27 2.58 8.96
N GLU A 74 -21.83 3.43 9.80
CA GLU A 74 -21.21 3.86 11.05
C GLU A 74 -21.84 3.16 12.25
N PHE A 75 -21.12 2.21 12.81
CA PHE A 75 -21.52 1.49 14.02
C PHE A 75 -21.04 2.26 15.24
N THR A 76 -21.96 2.94 15.94
CA THR A 76 -21.65 3.69 17.16
C THR A 76 -21.80 2.82 18.40
N GLY A 77 -21.03 3.13 19.45
CA GLY A 77 -21.13 2.41 20.73
C GLY A 77 -22.53 2.48 21.36
N THR A 78 -23.21 3.64 21.25
CA THR A 78 -24.58 3.82 21.74
C THR A 78 -25.56 2.88 21.06
N LYS A 79 -25.47 2.72 19.73
CA LYS A 79 -26.32 1.75 19.03
C LYS A 79 -25.93 0.33 19.41
N LEU A 80 -24.64 0.01 19.39
CA LEU A 80 -24.17 -1.34 19.71
C LEU A 80 -24.56 -1.82 21.12
N GLN A 81 -24.71 -0.92 22.09
CA GLN A 81 -25.13 -1.27 23.46
C GLN A 81 -26.51 -1.95 23.52
N GLU A 82 -27.38 -1.69 22.54
CA GLU A 82 -28.73 -2.27 22.45
C GLU A 82 -28.74 -3.64 21.75
N PHE A 83 -27.59 -4.18 21.32
CA PHE A 83 -27.53 -5.45 20.62
C PHE A 83 -27.99 -6.62 21.51
N PRO A 84 -29.04 -7.37 21.12
CA PRO A 84 -29.58 -8.43 21.96
C PRO A 84 -28.60 -9.59 22.07
N LEU A 85 -28.27 -10.01 23.28
CA LEU A 85 -27.40 -11.17 23.53
C LEU A 85 -28.24 -12.42 23.86
N PRO A 86 -28.06 -13.53 23.14
CA PRO A 86 -28.70 -14.81 23.47
C PRO A 86 -28.08 -15.42 24.73
N ALA A 87 -28.77 -16.43 25.28
CA ALA A 87 -28.29 -17.14 26.48
C ALA A 87 -27.05 -18.02 26.20
N GLU A 88 -26.94 -18.54 24.98
CA GLU A 88 -25.83 -19.39 24.52
C GLU A 88 -25.08 -18.71 23.36
N TYR A 89 -23.82 -19.08 23.16
CA TYR A 89 -22.92 -18.44 22.20
C TYR A 89 -22.26 -19.48 21.29
N PRO A 90 -21.92 -19.13 20.03
CA PRO A 90 -21.22 -20.02 19.10
C PRO A 90 -19.70 -20.10 19.40
N THR A 91 -19.32 -20.27 20.67
CA THR A 91 -17.93 -20.12 21.16
C THR A 91 -16.95 -21.06 20.47
N ALA A 92 -17.33 -22.32 20.25
CA ALA A 92 -16.46 -23.30 19.59
C ALA A 92 -16.11 -22.89 18.16
N LEU A 93 -17.11 -22.47 17.37
CA LEU A 93 -16.90 -21.98 15.99
C LEU A 93 -16.13 -20.67 15.97
N ALA A 94 -16.42 -19.74 16.88
CA ALA A 94 -15.69 -18.48 16.99
C ALA A 94 -14.20 -18.70 17.31
N THR A 95 -13.90 -19.64 18.21
CA THR A 95 -12.53 -20.02 18.57
C THR A 95 -11.79 -20.66 17.40
N ALA A 96 -12.44 -21.59 16.70
CA ALA A 96 -11.86 -22.21 15.51
C ALA A 96 -11.58 -21.18 14.39
N LEU A 97 -12.51 -20.26 14.15
CA LEU A 97 -12.36 -19.18 13.16
C LEU A 97 -11.23 -18.22 13.51
N ASP A 98 -11.05 -17.86 14.78
CA ASP A 98 -9.92 -17.03 15.21
C ASP A 98 -8.58 -17.75 15.03
N SER A 99 -8.49 -19.03 15.42
CA SER A 99 -7.28 -19.84 15.18
C SER A 99 -6.93 -19.91 13.70
N LEU A 100 -7.92 -20.18 12.84
CA LEU A 100 -7.71 -20.20 11.38
C LEU A 100 -7.35 -18.82 10.83
N ALA A 101 -7.90 -17.73 11.38
CA ALA A 101 -7.53 -16.37 10.96
C ALA A 101 -6.06 -16.07 11.25
N GLN A 102 -5.56 -16.47 12.43
CA GLN A 102 -4.15 -16.33 12.78
C GLN A 102 -3.24 -17.16 11.87
N GLN A 103 -3.63 -18.41 11.60
CA GLN A 103 -2.93 -19.28 10.65
C GLN A 103 -2.89 -18.66 9.25
N LEU A 104 -4.03 -18.16 8.75
CA LEU A 104 -4.13 -17.51 7.44
C LEU A 104 -3.18 -16.31 7.36
N SER A 105 -3.18 -15.44 8.37
CA SER A 105 -2.27 -14.28 8.45
C SER A 105 -0.80 -14.71 8.41
N ALA A 106 -0.43 -15.78 9.11
CA ALA A 106 0.93 -16.31 9.14
C ALA A 106 1.37 -16.98 7.83
N THR A 107 0.43 -17.36 6.96
CA THR A 107 0.71 -17.97 5.64
C THR A 107 0.75 -16.97 4.48
N THR A 108 0.50 -15.68 4.73
CA THR A 108 0.55 -14.66 3.67
C THR A 108 1.97 -14.49 3.12
N PRO A 109 2.14 -14.12 1.83
CA PRO A 109 3.47 -13.89 1.26
C PRO A 109 4.30 -12.89 2.06
N ALA A 110 3.69 -11.81 2.55
CA ALA A 110 4.37 -10.82 3.38
C ALA A 110 4.88 -11.39 4.71
N ALA A 111 4.11 -12.26 5.37
CA ALA A 111 4.52 -12.91 6.61
C ALA A 111 5.68 -13.90 6.38
N LEU A 112 5.76 -14.51 5.20
CA LEU A 112 6.88 -15.38 4.82
C LEU A 112 8.14 -14.58 4.54
N THR A 113 8.05 -13.54 3.70
CA THR A 113 9.20 -12.70 3.33
C THR A 113 9.79 -11.97 4.53
N ALA A 114 8.99 -11.69 5.56
CA ALA A 114 9.46 -11.09 6.80
C ALA A 114 10.28 -12.04 7.69
N LYS A 115 10.15 -13.37 7.50
CA LYS A 115 10.80 -14.38 8.33
C LYS A 115 12.02 -15.02 7.67
N ALA A 116 12.01 -15.12 6.34
CA ALA A 116 13.05 -15.79 5.58
C ALA A 116 13.08 -15.29 4.14
N ILE A 117 14.18 -15.59 3.45
CA ILE A 117 14.30 -15.38 2.00
C ILE A 117 13.22 -16.23 1.30
N PRO A 118 12.36 -15.64 0.46
CA PRO A 118 11.27 -16.37 -0.18
C PRO A 118 11.81 -17.33 -1.25
N THR A 119 11.32 -18.57 -1.22
CA THR A 119 11.61 -19.58 -2.24
C THR A 119 10.35 -19.99 -2.99
N ALA A 120 10.50 -20.48 -4.22
CA ALA A 120 9.37 -20.99 -5.00
C ALA A 120 8.60 -22.11 -4.27
N ALA A 121 9.30 -22.99 -3.55
CA ALA A 121 8.70 -24.07 -2.79
C ALA A 121 7.88 -23.55 -1.60
N ALA A 122 8.45 -22.64 -0.80
CA ALA A 122 7.76 -22.06 0.34
C ALA A 122 6.52 -21.26 -0.08
N LEU A 123 6.60 -20.51 -1.18
CA LEU A 123 5.45 -19.77 -1.72
C LEU A 123 4.33 -20.70 -2.18
N ARG A 124 4.62 -21.78 -2.91
CA ARG A 124 3.59 -22.75 -3.35
C ARG A 124 2.93 -23.48 -2.18
N GLU A 125 3.72 -23.88 -1.19
CA GLU A 125 3.22 -24.55 0.01
C GLU A 125 2.32 -23.60 0.82
N ALA A 126 2.73 -22.35 0.96
CA ALA A 126 1.93 -21.33 1.63
C ALA A 126 0.66 -20.96 0.85
N GLU A 127 0.71 -20.91 -0.48
CA GLU A 127 -0.47 -20.71 -1.35
C GLU A 127 -1.51 -21.79 -1.10
N THR A 128 -1.07 -23.05 -1.10
CA THR A 128 -1.92 -24.22 -0.84
C THR A 128 -2.58 -24.11 0.55
N ARG A 129 -1.79 -23.83 1.59
CA ARG A 129 -2.30 -23.62 2.95
C ARG A 129 -3.24 -22.44 3.07
N TYR A 130 -2.93 -21.33 2.41
CA TYR A 130 -3.74 -20.12 2.43
C TYR A 130 -5.12 -20.39 1.85
N HIS A 131 -5.18 -21.06 0.69
CA HIS A 131 -6.45 -21.40 0.05
C HIS A 131 -7.29 -22.39 0.87
N SER A 132 -6.68 -23.47 1.36
CA SER A 132 -7.37 -24.46 2.23
C SER A 132 -7.86 -23.81 3.54
N THR A 133 -7.00 -23.08 4.24
CA THR A 133 -7.37 -22.37 5.49
C THR A 133 -8.52 -21.40 5.23
N ARG A 134 -8.46 -20.60 4.15
CA ARG A 134 -9.52 -19.66 3.80
C ARG A 134 -10.83 -20.38 3.45
N ALA A 135 -10.79 -21.45 2.68
CA ALA A 135 -11.97 -22.24 2.32
C ALA A 135 -12.63 -22.88 3.55
N ARG A 136 -11.81 -23.33 4.50
CA ARG A 136 -12.28 -23.81 5.81
C ARG A 136 -12.92 -22.69 6.65
N MET A 137 -12.33 -21.49 6.66
CA MET A 137 -12.92 -20.35 7.35
C MET A 137 -14.26 -19.92 6.73
N ILE A 138 -14.41 -19.99 5.40
CA ILE A 138 -15.68 -19.73 4.71
C ILE A 138 -16.74 -20.74 5.19
N ALA A 139 -16.39 -22.02 5.22
CA ALA A 139 -17.27 -23.09 5.68
C ALA A 139 -17.73 -22.86 7.13
N LEU A 140 -16.79 -22.63 8.05
CA LEU A 140 -17.13 -22.44 9.47
C LEU A 140 -17.88 -21.13 9.75
N GLN A 141 -17.72 -20.11 8.92
CA GLN A 141 -18.54 -18.91 9.00
C GLN A 141 -20.00 -19.19 8.65
N GLU A 142 -20.27 -20.06 7.65
CA GLU A 142 -21.65 -20.48 7.36
C GLU A 142 -22.23 -21.29 8.53
N GLU A 143 -21.47 -22.22 9.10
CA GLU A 143 -21.92 -22.92 10.30
C GLU A 143 -22.17 -21.97 11.47
N LEU A 144 -21.36 -20.91 11.62
CA LEU A 144 -21.57 -19.93 12.67
C LEU A 144 -22.88 -19.16 12.45
N ASP A 145 -23.15 -18.71 11.23
CA ASP A 145 -24.38 -17.99 10.91
C ASP A 145 -25.61 -18.86 11.18
N TRP A 146 -25.61 -20.12 10.74
CA TRP A 146 -26.71 -21.06 10.98
C TRP A 146 -26.90 -21.39 12.46
N GLN A 147 -25.81 -21.50 13.24
CA GLN A 147 -25.92 -21.67 14.69
C GLN A 147 -26.59 -20.45 15.32
N VAL A 148 -26.19 -19.26 14.91
CA VAL A 148 -26.75 -18.00 15.42
C VAL A 148 -28.23 -17.87 15.07
N TYR A 149 -28.68 -18.33 13.91
CA TYR A 149 -30.11 -18.35 13.58
C TYR A 149 -30.92 -19.20 14.55
N SER A 150 -30.39 -20.34 14.98
CA SER A 150 -31.01 -21.18 16.01
C SER A 150 -30.98 -20.50 17.39
N LEU A 151 -29.85 -19.90 17.78
CA LEU A 151 -29.70 -19.20 19.07
C LEU A 151 -30.68 -18.03 19.25
N TYR A 152 -31.07 -17.35 18.17
CA TYR A 152 -32.10 -16.30 18.19
C TYR A 152 -33.51 -16.81 17.84
N SER A 153 -33.68 -18.13 17.69
CA SER A 153 -34.96 -18.74 17.32
C SER A 153 -35.56 -18.19 16.01
N LEU A 154 -34.71 -17.80 15.05
CA LEU A 154 -35.13 -17.41 13.70
C LEU A 154 -35.59 -18.62 12.86
N HIS A 155 -35.12 -19.80 13.26
CA HIS A 155 -35.55 -21.10 12.75
C HIS A 155 -35.56 -22.12 13.88
N SER A 156 -36.50 -23.07 13.84
CA SER A 156 -36.73 -24.05 14.91
C SER A 156 -35.77 -25.24 14.88
N GLU A 157 -35.16 -25.55 13.73
CA GLU A 157 -34.16 -26.62 13.58
C GLU A 157 -32.75 -26.01 13.54
N ASP A 158 -31.77 -26.66 14.17
CA ASP A 158 -30.36 -26.34 13.97
C ASP A 158 -29.86 -27.01 12.69
N LEU A 159 -29.85 -26.26 11.59
CA LEU A 159 -29.42 -26.74 10.28
C LEU A 159 -27.89 -26.68 10.16
N ARG A 160 -27.20 -27.51 10.94
CA ARG A 160 -25.75 -27.73 10.90
C ARG A 160 -25.43 -29.22 10.98
N LEU A 161 -24.21 -29.59 10.59
CA LEU A 161 -23.70 -30.91 10.93
C LEU A 161 -23.35 -30.95 12.43
N PRO A 162 -23.65 -32.04 13.16
CA PRO A 162 -23.27 -32.18 14.57
C PRO A 162 -21.76 -32.05 14.79
N ASP A 163 -20.96 -32.59 13.86
CA ASP A 163 -19.52 -32.44 13.85
C ASP A 163 -19.10 -31.41 12.79
N SER A 164 -18.64 -30.25 13.26
CA SER A 164 -18.09 -29.20 12.39
C SER A 164 -16.86 -29.67 11.58
N SER A 165 -16.13 -30.69 12.04
CA SER A 165 -14.97 -31.26 11.33
C SER A 165 -15.37 -31.96 10.02
N ALA A 166 -16.59 -32.49 9.95
CA ALA A 166 -17.15 -33.16 8.77
C ALA A 166 -17.62 -32.19 7.67
N VAL A 167 -17.69 -30.88 7.97
CA VAL A 167 -18.07 -29.86 6.98
C VAL A 167 -16.94 -29.70 5.96
N PRO A 168 -17.19 -29.86 4.64
CA PRO A 168 -16.15 -29.70 3.64
C PRO A 168 -15.67 -28.24 3.54
N GLU A 169 -14.49 -28.04 2.98
CA GLU A 169 -14.04 -26.72 2.56
C GLU A 169 -14.97 -26.15 1.49
N LEU A 170 -15.26 -24.84 1.54
CA LEU A 170 -16.14 -24.18 0.58
C LEU A 170 -15.39 -23.15 -0.27
N ALA A 171 -15.59 -23.22 -1.58
CA ALA A 171 -15.20 -22.16 -2.50
C ALA A 171 -16.27 -21.05 -2.55
N LEU A 172 -15.86 -19.86 -3.00
CA LEU A 172 -16.81 -18.78 -3.25
C LEU A 172 -17.74 -19.15 -4.41
N GLY A 173 -19.04 -19.04 -4.18
CA GLY A 173 -20.08 -19.46 -5.11
C GLY A 173 -20.86 -20.68 -4.62
N GLU A 174 -20.27 -21.44 -3.69
CA GLU A 174 -20.87 -22.68 -3.21
C GLU A 174 -21.71 -22.49 -1.94
N ARG A 175 -21.69 -21.32 -1.30
CA ARG A 175 -22.51 -21.11 -0.10
C ARG A 175 -24.00 -21.13 -0.46
N ALA A 176 -24.85 -21.57 0.48
CA ALA A 176 -26.28 -21.76 0.22
C ALA A 176 -26.95 -20.51 -0.37
N PHE A 177 -26.68 -19.32 0.19
CA PHE A 177 -27.22 -18.08 -0.38
C PHE A 177 -26.64 -17.72 -1.75
N GLU A 178 -25.38 -18.07 -2.05
CA GLU A 178 -24.78 -17.84 -3.35
C GLU A 178 -25.44 -18.72 -4.40
N ILE A 179 -25.80 -19.96 -4.05
CA ILE A 179 -26.56 -20.85 -4.93
C ILE A 179 -27.96 -20.28 -5.21
N VAL A 180 -28.67 -19.83 -4.17
CA VAL A 180 -29.98 -19.16 -4.33
C VAL A 180 -29.85 -17.90 -5.18
N LEU A 181 -28.83 -17.07 -4.92
CA LEU A 181 -28.57 -15.86 -5.68
C LEU A 181 -28.27 -16.18 -7.15
N ALA A 182 -27.44 -17.19 -7.42
CA ALA A 182 -27.10 -17.62 -8.79
C ALA A 182 -28.34 -18.10 -9.55
N ARG A 183 -29.24 -18.84 -8.89
CA ARG A 183 -30.54 -19.25 -9.48
C ARG A 183 -31.39 -18.04 -9.86
N ARG A 184 -31.49 -17.05 -8.96
CA ARG A 184 -32.22 -15.80 -9.22
C ARG A 184 -31.59 -14.96 -10.32
N VAL A 185 -30.27 -14.92 -10.41
CA VAL A 185 -29.54 -14.28 -11.53
C VAL A 185 -29.86 -14.98 -12.84
N LYS A 186 -29.85 -16.32 -12.88
CA LYS A 186 -30.22 -17.11 -14.07
C LYS A 186 -31.67 -16.87 -14.49
N ALA A 187 -32.57 -16.64 -13.53
CA ALA A 187 -33.97 -16.29 -13.77
C ALA A 187 -34.20 -14.80 -14.15
N GLY A 188 -33.16 -13.95 -14.10
CA GLY A 188 -33.27 -12.52 -14.38
C GLY A 188 -33.86 -11.69 -13.23
N GLU A 189 -33.94 -12.24 -12.02
CA GLU A 189 -34.56 -11.63 -10.84
C GLU A 189 -33.57 -10.91 -9.91
N ALA A 190 -32.27 -11.07 -10.16
CA ALA A 190 -31.20 -10.49 -9.37
C ALA A 190 -30.00 -10.10 -10.24
N SER A 191 -29.19 -9.16 -9.74
CA SER A 191 -27.96 -8.73 -10.40
C SER A 191 -26.82 -9.72 -10.15
N GLY A 192 -26.02 -9.99 -11.19
CA GLY A 192 -24.80 -10.82 -11.10
C GLY A 192 -23.58 -10.10 -10.51
N GLU A 193 -23.71 -8.84 -10.07
CA GLU A 193 -22.58 -8.03 -9.61
C GLU A 193 -21.89 -8.59 -8.36
N TRP A 194 -22.60 -9.32 -7.48
CA TRP A 194 -21.98 -10.03 -6.35
C TRP A 194 -20.85 -10.95 -6.82
N PHE A 195 -21.12 -11.77 -7.84
CA PHE A 195 -20.17 -12.72 -8.38
C PHE A 195 -18.98 -12.02 -9.03
N LYS A 196 -19.25 -11.00 -9.86
CA LYS A 196 -18.21 -10.24 -10.57
C LYS A 196 -17.26 -9.50 -9.61
N ARG A 197 -17.80 -8.84 -8.59
CA ARG A 197 -17.02 -8.01 -7.64
C ARG A 197 -16.12 -8.85 -6.74
N HIS A 198 -16.52 -10.07 -6.43
CA HIS A 198 -15.80 -10.93 -5.47
C HIS A 198 -15.04 -12.08 -6.12
N GLY A 199 -15.05 -12.17 -7.46
CA GLY A 199 -14.40 -13.28 -8.18
C GLY A 199 -15.01 -14.65 -7.84
N SER A 200 -16.30 -14.67 -7.53
CA SER A 200 -17.04 -15.90 -7.20
C SER A 200 -17.66 -16.50 -8.45
N THR A 201 -17.60 -17.83 -8.59
CA THR A 201 -18.23 -18.53 -9.71
C THR A 201 -19.72 -18.76 -9.39
N PRO A 202 -20.67 -18.26 -10.20
CA PRO A 202 -22.08 -18.52 -9.97
C PRO A 202 -22.42 -19.99 -10.21
N ILE A 203 -22.88 -20.67 -9.16
CA ILE A 203 -23.22 -22.10 -9.17
C ILE A 203 -24.71 -22.24 -8.86
N THR A 204 -25.49 -22.88 -9.74
CA THR A 204 -26.94 -23.05 -9.55
C THR A 204 -27.36 -24.40 -8.97
N GLU A 205 -26.45 -25.37 -9.01
CA GLU A 205 -26.66 -26.76 -8.59
C GLU A 205 -25.80 -27.06 -7.37
N ILE A 206 -26.27 -27.94 -6.47
CA ILE A 206 -25.48 -28.34 -5.31
C ILE A 206 -24.26 -29.15 -5.80
N PRO A 207 -23.02 -28.76 -5.45
CA PRO A 207 -21.82 -29.46 -5.86
C PRO A 207 -21.84 -30.96 -5.51
N THR A 208 -21.58 -31.79 -6.52
CA THR A 208 -21.65 -33.26 -6.41
C THR A 208 -20.48 -33.87 -5.64
N HIS A 209 -19.35 -33.16 -5.55
CA HIS A 209 -18.14 -33.62 -4.87
C HIS A 209 -18.25 -33.60 -3.33
N TRP A 210 -19.25 -32.91 -2.77
CA TRP A 210 -19.48 -32.89 -1.34
C TRP A 210 -20.02 -34.22 -0.81
N PRO A 211 -19.78 -34.55 0.48
CA PRO A 211 -20.43 -35.68 1.13
C PRO A 211 -21.97 -35.62 1.03
N ALA A 212 -22.62 -36.78 0.91
CA ALA A 212 -24.08 -36.87 0.73
C ALA A 212 -24.87 -36.18 1.85
N GLU A 213 -24.42 -36.31 3.10
CA GLU A 213 -25.04 -35.67 4.26
C GLU A 213 -24.97 -34.14 4.16
N TYR A 214 -23.82 -33.60 3.76
CA TYR A 214 -23.65 -32.16 3.59
C TYR A 214 -24.50 -31.62 2.43
N ARG A 215 -24.61 -32.35 1.31
CA ARG A 215 -25.52 -31.97 0.22
C ARG A 215 -26.98 -31.91 0.67
N ALA A 216 -27.43 -32.89 1.45
CA ALA A 216 -28.78 -32.90 2.00
C ALA A 216 -29.01 -31.73 2.97
N LEU A 217 -28.02 -31.40 3.80
CA LEU A 217 -28.05 -30.24 4.67
C LEU A 217 -28.16 -28.93 3.88
N VAL A 218 -27.32 -28.73 2.86
CA VAL A 218 -27.36 -27.51 2.04
C VAL A 218 -28.67 -27.40 1.27
N GLN A 219 -29.25 -28.51 0.81
CA GLN A 219 -30.60 -28.50 0.22
C GLN A 219 -31.64 -27.98 1.22
N LYS A 220 -31.66 -28.48 2.46
CA LYS A 220 -32.55 -27.96 3.51
C LYS A 220 -32.33 -26.46 3.75
N ARG A 221 -31.07 -26.01 3.80
CA ARG A 221 -30.73 -24.58 3.97
C ARG A 221 -31.30 -23.74 2.83
N ILE A 222 -31.15 -24.19 1.58
CA ILE A 222 -31.71 -23.54 0.39
C ILE A 222 -33.24 -23.46 0.50
N ASP A 223 -33.90 -24.57 0.82
CA ASP A 223 -35.36 -24.62 0.96
C ASP A 223 -35.85 -23.64 2.03
N VAL A 224 -35.13 -23.50 3.15
CA VAL A 224 -35.45 -22.54 4.21
C VAL A 224 -35.18 -21.10 3.77
N ILE A 225 -34.11 -20.82 3.03
CA ILE A 225 -33.84 -19.48 2.48
C ILE A 225 -34.98 -19.04 1.54
N GLU A 226 -35.51 -19.95 0.74
CA GLU A 226 -36.56 -19.68 -0.24
C GLU A 226 -37.96 -19.58 0.40
N SER A 227 -38.23 -20.34 1.47
CA SER A 227 -39.57 -20.41 2.10
C SER A 227 -39.75 -19.56 3.36
N ASN A 228 -38.70 -19.31 4.14
CA ASN A 228 -38.77 -18.54 5.39
C ASN A 228 -38.33 -17.09 5.17
N ARG A 229 -39.28 -16.15 5.27
CA ARG A 229 -39.03 -14.72 5.07
C ARG A 229 -37.94 -14.14 5.97
N ALA A 230 -37.81 -14.58 7.22
CA ALA A 230 -36.81 -14.05 8.15
C ALA A 230 -35.40 -14.50 7.74
N ILE A 231 -35.22 -15.79 7.45
CA ILE A 231 -33.94 -16.33 6.99
C ILE A 231 -33.58 -15.77 5.60
N GLY A 232 -34.52 -15.76 4.66
CA GLY A 232 -34.32 -15.18 3.33
C GLY A 232 -34.02 -13.68 3.33
N MET A 233 -34.28 -12.97 4.43
CA MET A 233 -33.81 -11.59 4.62
C MET A 233 -32.36 -11.55 5.08
N VAL A 234 -31.97 -12.34 6.07
CA VAL A 234 -30.61 -12.32 6.66
C VAL A 234 -29.58 -13.01 5.75
N GLU A 235 -29.98 -13.98 4.93
CA GLU A 235 -29.13 -14.66 3.96
C GLU A 235 -28.92 -13.85 2.66
N ARG A 236 -29.22 -12.55 2.65
CA ARG A 236 -28.94 -11.71 1.48
C ARG A 236 -27.48 -11.22 1.44
N PRO A 237 -26.94 -10.90 0.24
CA PRO A 237 -25.57 -10.39 0.07
C PRO A 237 -25.17 -9.25 1.02
N GLU A 238 -26.12 -8.42 1.45
CA GLU A 238 -25.90 -7.29 2.33
C GLU A 238 -25.36 -7.67 3.71
N TYR A 239 -25.67 -8.89 4.18
CA TYR A 239 -25.39 -9.32 5.55
C TYR A 239 -24.39 -10.48 5.61
N LYS A 240 -24.10 -11.11 4.47
CA LYS A 240 -23.10 -12.17 4.37
C LYS A 240 -21.68 -11.61 4.27
N ARG A 241 -20.72 -12.33 4.83
CA ARG A 241 -19.29 -11.98 4.71
C ARG A 241 -18.84 -12.11 3.26
N ARG A 242 -18.24 -11.04 2.72
CA ARG A 242 -17.81 -10.94 1.32
C ARG A 242 -16.54 -11.73 0.98
N TRP A 243 -15.64 -11.90 1.95
CA TRP A 243 -14.33 -12.54 1.78
C TRP A 243 -13.42 -11.90 0.70
N ALA A 244 -13.65 -10.64 0.35
CA ALA A 244 -12.82 -9.93 -0.62
C ALA A 244 -11.35 -9.84 -0.17
N THR A 245 -10.43 -10.09 -1.10
CA THR A 245 -8.97 -9.97 -0.92
C THR A 245 -8.37 -9.41 -2.21
N GLU A 246 -7.15 -8.88 -2.17
CA GLU A 246 -6.43 -8.48 -3.39
C GLU A 246 -6.01 -9.67 -4.28
N GLY A 247 -6.12 -10.90 -3.77
CA GLY A 247 -5.77 -12.14 -4.46
C GLY A 247 -4.33 -12.58 -4.18
N TRP A 248 -4.06 -13.89 -4.29
CA TRP A 248 -2.76 -14.45 -3.94
C TRP A 248 -1.62 -13.87 -4.78
N ASP A 249 -1.78 -13.80 -6.11
CA ASP A 249 -0.76 -13.27 -7.00
C ASP A 249 -0.42 -11.80 -6.71
N ALA A 250 -1.41 -10.96 -6.39
CA ALA A 250 -1.18 -9.57 -6.04
C ALA A 250 -0.44 -9.44 -4.70
N MET A 251 -0.85 -10.21 -3.68
CA MET A 251 -0.14 -10.28 -2.39
C MET A 251 1.30 -10.77 -2.59
N ARG A 252 1.52 -11.80 -3.41
CA ARG A 252 2.84 -12.35 -3.76
C ARG A 252 3.69 -11.27 -4.42
N GLN A 253 3.17 -10.62 -5.47
CA GLN A 253 3.90 -9.58 -6.19
C GLN A 253 4.31 -8.43 -5.28
N LYS A 254 3.40 -7.98 -4.41
CA LYS A 254 3.65 -6.89 -3.46
C LYS A 254 4.69 -7.27 -2.41
N ALA A 255 4.62 -8.48 -1.86
CA ALA A 255 5.58 -8.96 -0.86
C ALA A 255 6.98 -9.13 -1.44
N LEU A 256 7.10 -9.77 -2.61
CA LEU A 256 8.39 -9.92 -3.31
C LEU A 256 8.96 -8.57 -3.72
N ARG A 257 8.10 -7.66 -4.21
CA ARG A 257 8.51 -6.29 -4.49
C ARG A 257 9.06 -5.63 -3.24
N SER A 258 8.34 -5.64 -2.12
CA SER A 258 8.80 -5.04 -0.87
C SER A 258 10.15 -5.60 -0.46
N TRP A 259 10.29 -6.93 -0.45
CA TRP A 259 11.51 -7.62 -0.03
C TRP A 259 12.73 -7.21 -0.87
N LEU A 260 12.61 -7.19 -2.21
CA LEU A 260 13.71 -6.78 -3.09
C LEU A 260 14.17 -5.36 -2.81
N LEU A 261 13.20 -4.53 -2.53
CA LEU A 261 13.35 -3.09 -2.42
C LEU A 261 13.94 -2.77 -1.04
N ASP A 262 13.58 -3.55 0.00
CA ASP A 262 14.20 -3.61 1.33
C ASP A 262 15.66 -4.06 1.23
N ARG A 263 15.95 -5.02 0.35
CA ARG A 263 17.31 -5.47 0.10
C ARG A 263 18.17 -4.42 -0.61
N ILE A 264 17.61 -3.66 -1.55
CA ILE A 264 18.33 -2.55 -2.23
C ILE A 264 18.69 -1.43 -1.24
N GLU A 265 17.91 -1.24 -0.17
CA GLU A 265 18.22 -0.27 0.89
C GLU A 265 19.35 -0.70 1.84
N ASP A 266 19.93 -1.90 1.68
CA ASP A 266 21.06 -2.34 2.49
C ASP A 266 22.21 -1.33 2.41
N ARG A 267 22.67 -0.85 3.57
CA ARG A 267 23.69 0.19 3.71
C ARG A 267 24.94 -0.15 2.90
N SER A 268 25.32 -1.41 2.78
CA SER A 268 26.52 -1.80 2.03
C SER A 268 26.50 -1.32 0.57
N TYR A 269 25.33 -1.18 -0.07
CA TYR A 269 25.22 -0.71 -1.46
C TYR A 269 25.47 0.79 -1.63
N TRP A 270 25.42 1.56 -0.54
CA TRP A 270 25.42 3.03 -0.55
C TRP A 270 26.65 3.63 0.13
N PHE A 271 27.61 2.78 0.51
CA PHE A 271 28.88 3.16 1.10
C PHE A 271 30.02 2.49 0.32
N ASP A 272 31.16 3.18 0.23
CA ASP A 272 32.39 2.61 -0.35
C ASP A 272 33.12 1.70 0.65
N GLU A 273 34.26 1.14 0.24
CA GLU A 273 35.07 0.22 1.07
C GLU A 273 35.67 0.91 2.30
N GLN A 274 35.80 2.25 2.27
CA GLN A 274 36.29 3.06 3.37
C GLN A 274 35.17 3.51 4.31
N GLY A 275 33.91 3.17 4.00
CA GLY A 275 32.75 3.56 4.80
C GLY A 275 32.25 4.97 4.52
N ASN A 276 32.60 5.58 3.37
CA ASN A 276 32.06 6.87 2.96
C ASN A 276 30.74 6.72 2.19
N PRO A 277 29.74 7.57 2.46
CA PRO A 277 28.48 7.56 1.73
C PRO A 277 28.74 7.91 0.26
N THR A 278 28.16 7.14 -0.65
CA THR A 278 28.50 7.21 -2.07
C THR A 278 27.25 7.18 -2.94
N VAL A 279 27.14 8.19 -3.81
CA VAL A 279 26.18 8.18 -4.92
C VAL A 279 26.62 7.13 -5.96
N THR A 280 25.71 6.28 -6.42
CA THR A 280 26.02 5.17 -7.34
C THR A 280 25.18 5.22 -8.60
N THR A 281 25.71 4.66 -9.69
CA THR A 281 24.96 4.53 -10.94
C THR A 281 24.04 3.32 -10.91
N LEU A 282 22.97 3.37 -11.69
CA LEU A 282 22.06 2.24 -11.88
C LEU A 282 22.80 0.98 -12.34
N ALA A 283 23.77 1.15 -13.25
CA ALA A 283 24.59 0.06 -13.75
C ALA A 283 25.44 -0.58 -12.64
N ARG A 284 26.17 0.24 -11.86
CA ARG A 284 27.01 -0.26 -10.75
C ARG A 284 26.17 -0.91 -9.66
N LEU A 285 25.02 -0.33 -9.31
CA LEU A 285 24.09 -0.93 -8.35
C LEU A 285 23.56 -2.27 -8.85
N SER A 286 23.15 -2.34 -10.13
CA SER A 286 22.67 -3.60 -10.72
C SER A 286 23.75 -4.67 -10.77
N GLU A 287 25.01 -4.30 -11.06
CA GLU A 287 26.15 -5.22 -11.02
C GLU A 287 26.38 -5.76 -9.61
N ARG A 288 26.40 -4.90 -8.59
CA ARG A 288 26.55 -5.30 -7.18
C ARG A 288 25.39 -6.16 -6.67
N LEU A 289 24.17 -5.92 -7.16
CA LEU A 289 23.01 -6.75 -6.82
C LEU A 289 23.03 -8.10 -7.56
N SER A 290 23.74 -8.19 -8.69
CA SER A 290 23.86 -9.45 -9.44
C SER A 290 24.75 -10.49 -8.75
N THR A 291 25.61 -10.05 -7.83
CA THR A 291 26.44 -10.93 -6.99
C THR A 291 25.73 -11.36 -5.70
N ASP A 292 24.56 -10.81 -5.39
CA ASP A 292 23.72 -11.24 -4.27
C ASP A 292 22.81 -12.40 -4.73
N GLU A 293 23.16 -13.63 -4.33
CA GLU A 293 22.43 -14.85 -4.67
C GLU A 293 20.97 -14.82 -4.17
N ASP A 294 20.72 -14.25 -3.00
CA ASP A 294 19.37 -14.14 -2.46
C ASP A 294 18.57 -13.14 -3.29
N PHE A 295 19.15 -11.96 -3.59
CA PHE A 295 18.50 -10.95 -4.41
C PHE A 295 18.14 -11.48 -5.80
N THR A 296 19.08 -12.14 -6.47
CA THR A 296 18.86 -12.71 -7.80
C THR A 296 17.80 -13.81 -7.78
N SER A 297 17.80 -14.69 -6.77
CA SER A 297 16.78 -15.73 -6.65
C SER A 297 15.37 -15.14 -6.48
N VAL A 298 15.23 -14.09 -5.67
CA VAL A 298 13.93 -13.45 -5.43
C VAL A 298 13.50 -12.60 -6.63
N ALA A 299 14.45 -11.98 -7.34
CA ALA A 299 14.18 -11.24 -8.56
C ALA A 299 13.59 -12.15 -9.65
N GLU A 300 14.09 -13.39 -9.78
CA GLU A 300 13.53 -14.38 -10.72
C GLU A 300 12.11 -14.81 -10.32
N LEU A 301 11.78 -14.85 -9.02
CA LEU A 301 10.41 -15.10 -8.56
C LEU A 301 9.47 -13.92 -8.85
N TYR A 302 9.99 -12.69 -8.76
CA TYR A 302 9.24 -11.44 -8.93
C TYR A 302 8.97 -11.10 -10.41
N ALA A 303 9.97 -11.30 -11.27
CA ALA A 303 9.92 -11.00 -12.69
C ALA A 303 10.64 -12.12 -13.49
N PRO A 304 10.01 -13.31 -13.64
CA PRO A 304 10.64 -14.45 -14.28
C PRO A 304 11.10 -14.16 -15.70
N ARG A 305 12.31 -14.59 -16.07
CA ARG A 305 12.94 -14.38 -17.39
C ARG A 305 13.19 -12.91 -17.75
N GLN A 306 13.07 -11.98 -16.81
CA GLN A 306 13.42 -10.59 -17.02
C GLN A 306 14.90 -10.34 -16.69
N ASP A 307 15.58 -9.56 -17.51
CA ASP A 307 16.93 -9.08 -17.21
C ASP A 307 16.98 -8.36 -15.85
N LEU A 308 18.00 -8.67 -15.03
CA LEU A 308 18.10 -8.15 -13.67
C LEU A 308 18.23 -6.62 -13.65
N ALA A 309 19.05 -6.04 -14.53
CA ALA A 309 19.23 -4.60 -14.59
C ALA A 309 17.93 -3.88 -14.99
N LYS A 310 17.13 -4.48 -15.88
CA LYS A 310 15.77 -4.01 -16.17
C LYS A 310 14.86 -4.08 -14.94
N THR A 311 14.88 -5.17 -14.18
CA THR A 311 14.10 -5.31 -12.95
C THR A 311 14.49 -4.27 -11.90
N VAL A 312 15.78 -4.06 -11.65
CA VAL A 312 16.28 -3.03 -10.72
C VAL A 312 15.84 -1.62 -11.16
N ARG A 313 15.95 -1.32 -12.46
CA ARG A 313 15.47 -0.05 -13.04
C ARG A 313 13.98 0.19 -12.77
N GLU A 314 13.15 -0.82 -13.02
CA GLU A 314 11.70 -0.74 -12.82
C GLU A 314 11.36 -0.57 -11.33
N LEU A 315 12.04 -1.28 -10.43
CA LEU A 315 11.88 -1.14 -8.98
C LEU A 315 12.18 0.29 -8.51
N LEU A 316 13.30 0.88 -8.95
CA LEU A 316 13.74 2.21 -8.53
C LEU A 316 12.91 3.36 -9.13
N SER A 317 12.38 3.20 -10.35
CA SER A 317 11.70 4.27 -11.11
C SER A 317 10.54 4.95 -10.40
N GLU A 318 9.95 4.28 -9.42
CA GLU A 318 8.76 4.71 -8.69
C GLU A 318 9.01 4.99 -7.19
N GLU A 319 10.26 4.81 -6.74
CA GLU A 319 10.69 4.85 -5.33
C GLU A 319 11.76 5.91 -5.06
N HIS A 320 12.12 6.68 -6.10
CA HIS A 320 13.06 7.78 -6.00
C HIS A 320 12.35 9.13 -5.98
N VAL A 321 12.95 10.11 -5.29
CA VAL A 321 12.58 11.52 -5.42
C VAL A 321 13.84 12.35 -5.74
N PRO A 322 13.79 13.30 -6.69
CA PRO A 322 14.94 14.14 -7.02
C PRO A 322 15.43 14.99 -5.83
N PHE A 323 16.76 15.10 -5.72
CA PHE A 323 17.44 15.79 -4.63
C PHE A 323 17.11 17.30 -4.51
N ILE A 324 16.81 17.99 -5.63
CA ILE A 324 16.48 19.43 -5.64
C ILE A 324 15.00 19.71 -5.90
N ALA A 325 14.48 20.78 -5.29
CA ALA A 325 13.07 21.18 -5.38
C ALA A 325 12.63 21.46 -6.83
N ALA A 326 13.52 22.04 -7.64
CA ALA A 326 13.26 22.36 -9.05
C ALA A 326 12.96 21.12 -9.92
N LEU A 327 13.39 19.93 -9.50
CA LEU A 327 13.11 18.66 -10.18
C LEU A 327 11.94 17.89 -9.56
N ARG A 328 11.42 18.33 -8.40
CA ARG A 328 10.29 17.73 -7.68
C ARG A 328 8.96 18.39 -8.00
N TYR A 329 8.92 19.73 -7.98
CA TYR A 329 7.68 20.49 -8.01
C TYR A 329 7.39 21.15 -9.36
N LYS A 330 6.10 21.28 -9.67
CA LYS A 330 5.62 22.04 -10.82
C LYS A 330 5.74 23.54 -10.58
N GLN A 331 6.09 24.27 -11.63
CA GLN A 331 6.14 25.72 -11.60
C GLN A 331 4.80 26.38 -11.98
N PRO A 332 4.49 27.56 -11.43
CA PRO A 332 5.11 28.18 -10.25
C PRO A 332 4.54 27.65 -8.93
N ALA A 333 3.38 26.97 -8.97
CA ALA A 333 2.57 26.69 -7.79
C ALA A 333 3.28 25.86 -6.72
N GLY A 334 3.90 24.74 -7.08
CA GLY A 334 4.56 23.86 -6.12
C GLY A 334 5.82 24.46 -5.52
N LEU A 335 6.60 25.21 -6.31
CA LEU A 335 7.79 25.91 -5.81
C LEU A 335 7.44 27.08 -4.88
N LYS A 336 6.34 27.80 -5.16
CA LYS A 336 5.86 28.83 -4.23
C LYS A 336 5.49 28.24 -2.87
N LYS A 337 4.75 27.12 -2.88
CA LYS A 337 4.44 26.40 -1.62
C LYS A 337 5.71 25.97 -0.90
N ARG A 338 6.72 25.48 -1.62
CA ARG A 338 8.01 25.10 -1.02
C ARG A 338 8.68 26.28 -0.32
N ALA A 339 8.72 27.45 -0.95
CA ALA A 339 9.23 28.67 -0.33
C ALA A 339 8.42 29.09 0.91
N ASP A 340 7.08 28.99 0.86
CA ASP A 340 6.22 29.28 2.01
C ASP A 340 6.52 28.31 3.19
N TRP A 341 6.78 27.03 2.90
CA TRP A 341 7.21 26.04 3.90
C TRP A 341 8.59 26.33 4.48
N GLU A 342 9.58 26.67 3.64
CA GLU A 342 10.92 27.03 4.10
C GLU A 342 10.91 28.26 5.00
N HIS A 343 10.07 29.25 4.69
CA HIS A 343 9.87 30.41 5.56
C HIS A 343 9.28 30.02 6.93
N VAL A 344 8.30 29.11 6.96
CA VAL A 344 7.74 28.60 8.22
C VAL A 344 8.80 27.85 9.04
N TRP A 345 9.64 27.03 8.41
CA TRP A 345 10.72 26.34 9.11
C TRP A 345 11.75 27.31 9.69
N GLU A 346 12.05 28.40 8.99
CA GLU A 346 12.95 29.43 9.51
C GLU A 346 12.37 30.11 10.76
N LEU A 347 11.08 30.45 10.75
CA LEU A 347 10.40 31.00 11.92
C LEU A 347 10.35 29.99 13.08
N GLN A 348 10.21 28.69 12.79
CA GLN A 348 10.25 27.64 13.81
C GLN A 348 11.65 27.50 14.42
N ARG A 349 12.73 27.61 13.63
CA ARG A 349 14.09 27.68 14.16
C ARG A 349 14.31 28.91 15.02
N GLU A 350 13.80 30.07 14.61
CA GLU A 350 13.83 31.29 15.42
C GLU A 350 13.07 31.11 16.74
N GLU A 351 11.91 30.42 16.71
CA GLU A 351 11.15 30.05 17.92
C GLU A 351 11.99 29.13 18.82
N ASP A 352 12.62 28.10 18.27
CA ASP A 352 13.43 27.16 19.05
C ASP A 352 14.63 27.83 19.74
N ALA A 353 15.29 28.76 19.03
CA ALA A 353 16.43 29.55 19.52
C ALA A 353 16.04 30.68 20.49
N ALA A 354 14.76 31.02 20.62
CA ALA A 354 14.32 32.11 21.47
C ALA A 354 14.56 31.81 22.98
N PRO A 355 14.96 32.82 23.78
CA PRO A 355 15.46 32.60 25.13
C PRO A 355 14.39 32.19 26.16
N ASP A 356 13.11 32.50 25.90
CA ASP A 356 12.01 32.27 26.85
C ASP A 356 10.65 32.07 26.15
N GLU A 357 9.67 31.51 26.88
CA GLU A 357 8.32 31.24 26.35
C GLU A 357 7.58 32.49 25.84
N PRO A 358 7.65 33.68 26.48
CA PRO A 358 7.10 34.90 25.92
C PRO A 358 7.64 35.25 24.52
N ALA A 359 8.94 35.10 24.28
CA ALA A 359 9.55 35.30 22.97
C ALA A 359 9.09 34.23 21.97
N LYS A 360 9.09 32.95 22.37
CA LYS A 360 8.56 31.83 21.55
C LYS A 360 7.13 32.08 21.10
N ARG A 361 6.27 32.49 22.03
CA ARG A 361 4.86 32.78 21.75
C ARG A 361 4.68 33.89 20.71
N LYS A 362 5.46 34.97 20.77
CA LYS A 362 5.39 36.06 19.76
C LYS A 362 5.74 35.57 18.35
N ILE A 363 6.73 34.68 18.24
CA ILE A 363 7.14 34.10 16.96
C ILE A 363 6.05 33.12 16.46
N ARG A 364 5.53 32.27 17.35
CA ARG A 364 4.43 31.34 17.05
C ARG A 364 3.18 32.06 16.56
N GLU A 365 2.80 33.18 17.17
CA GLU A 365 1.63 33.98 16.80
C GLU A 365 1.73 34.61 15.39
N ARG A 366 2.94 34.94 14.93
CA ARG A 366 3.17 35.47 13.57
C ARG A 366 3.49 34.40 12.52
N THR A 367 3.73 33.15 12.93
CA THR A 367 4.09 32.06 12.02
C THR A 367 2.85 31.60 11.25
N PRO A 368 2.82 31.74 9.92
CA PRO A 368 1.65 31.35 9.14
C PRO A 368 1.51 29.81 9.08
N VAL A 369 0.28 29.33 8.91
CA VAL A 369 0.06 27.92 8.58
C VAL A 369 0.43 27.70 7.11
N PRO A 370 1.40 26.82 6.80
CA PRO A 370 1.84 26.64 5.42
C PRO A 370 0.76 25.93 4.58
N PRO A 371 0.72 26.20 3.26
CA PRO A 371 -0.27 25.60 2.37
C PRO A 371 -0.04 24.09 2.20
N LYS A 372 -1.12 23.32 2.13
CA LYS A 372 -1.05 21.88 1.83
C LYS A 372 -0.74 21.63 0.35
N TYR A 373 0.06 20.61 0.09
CA TYR A 373 0.31 20.11 -1.26
C TYR A 373 -0.84 19.22 -1.77
N THR A 374 -0.91 19.11 -3.09
CA THR A 374 -1.78 18.23 -3.88
C THR A 374 -0.94 17.56 -4.98
N SER A 375 -1.49 16.56 -5.65
CA SER A 375 -0.82 15.92 -6.79
C SER A 375 -0.51 16.91 -7.94
N ALA A 376 -1.25 18.01 -8.05
CA ALA A 376 -1.04 19.05 -9.06
C ALA A 376 0.23 19.88 -8.80
N ASP A 377 0.80 19.84 -7.59
CA ASP A 377 2.01 20.58 -7.22
C ASP A 377 3.30 19.81 -7.56
N PHE A 378 3.22 18.50 -7.83
CA PHE A 378 4.37 17.64 -8.12
C PHE A 378 4.51 17.34 -9.62
N LEU A 379 5.75 17.15 -10.07
CA LEU A 379 6.04 16.79 -11.46
C LEU A 379 5.61 15.35 -11.80
N LYS A 380 5.66 14.44 -10.82
CA LYS A 380 5.18 13.05 -10.96
C LYS A 380 4.23 12.63 -9.84
N VAL A 381 3.36 11.67 -10.16
CA VAL A 381 2.46 11.03 -9.18
C VAL A 381 3.24 10.22 -8.15
N SER A 382 4.36 9.58 -8.55
CA SER A 382 5.24 8.85 -7.64
C SER A 382 5.81 9.75 -6.53
N TYR A 383 6.24 10.97 -6.88
CA TYR A 383 6.74 11.94 -5.90
C TYR A 383 5.65 12.38 -4.93
N TRP A 384 4.44 12.63 -5.44
CA TRP A 384 3.28 12.92 -4.59
C TRP A 384 2.95 11.76 -3.65
N ARG A 385 3.01 10.51 -4.13
CA ARG A 385 2.79 9.31 -3.31
C ARG A 385 3.82 9.19 -2.19
N ALA A 386 5.09 9.51 -2.46
CA ALA A 386 6.15 9.52 -1.47
C ALA A 386 6.02 10.67 -0.46
N ARG A 387 5.62 11.87 -0.89
CA ARG A 387 5.71 13.10 -0.08
C ARG A 387 4.40 13.52 0.61
N GLY A 388 3.27 13.31 -0.07
CA GLY A 388 1.93 13.61 0.44
C GLY A 388 1.68 15.09 0.76
N LYS A 389 0.58 15.35 1.49
CA LYS A 389 0.03 16.71 1.73
C LYS A 389 0.96 17.67 2.47
N LEU A 390 1.92 17.13 3.23
CA LEU A 390 2.85 17.86 4.08
C LEU A 390 4.30 17.76 3.59
N ASP A 391 4.51 17.17 2.42
CA ASP A 391 5.83 17.00 1.81
C ASP A 391 6.86 16.23 2.67
N VAL A 392 6.37 15.31 3.52
CA VAL A 392 7.21 14.50 4.41
C VAL A 392 7.98 13.47 3.56
N PRO A 393 9.32 13.41 3.60
CA PRO A 393 10.10 12.40 2.89
C PRO A 393 9.68 10.98 3.27
N LYS A 394 9.33 10.15 2.29
CA LYS A 394 9.06 8.70 2.46
C LYS A 394 9.52 7.86 1.27
N GLU A 395 10.26 8.47 0.36
CA GLU A 395 10.97 7.77 -0.69
C GLU A 395 12.09 6.91 -0.09
N ARG A 396 12.53 5.91 -0.85
CA ARG A 396 13.60 5.00 -0.47
C ARG A 396 14.94 5.45 -1.02
N PHE A 397 14.92 6.16 -2.15
CA PHE A 397 16.10 6.61 -2.86
C PHE A 397 16.01 8.08 -3.24
N VAL A 398 17.17 8.70 -3.35
CA VAL A 398 17.34 10.04 -3.88
C VAL A 398 17.88 9.90 -5.30
N SER A 399 17.31 10.59 -6.28
CA SER A 399 17.88 10.62 -7.63
C SER A 399 18.62 11.91 -7.92
N TYR A 400 19.72 11.81 -8.65
CA TYR A 400 20.57 12.93 -9.02
C TYR A 400 20.62 13.11 -10.54
N GLY A 401 20.79 14.35 -10.98
CA GLY A 401 20.82 14.71 -12.39
C GLY A 401 20.29 16.11 -12.66
N THR A 402 20.27 16.50 -13.93
CA THR A 402 19.89 17.85 -14.37
C THR A 402 18.46 17.91 -14.94
N VAL A 403 17.81 16.76 -15.10
CA VAL A 403 16.48 16.63 -15.72
C VAL A 403 15.60 15.66 -14.93
N ASN A 404 14.30 15.89 -14.98
CA ASN A 404 13.32 14.96 -14.43
C ASN A 404 13.03 13.85 -15.45
N VAL A 405 13.53 12.64 -15.18
CA VAL A 405 13.35 11.44 -16.02
C VAL A 405 12.74 10.30 -15.22
N GLN A 406 12.08 9.34 -15.88
CA GLN A 406 11.44 8.20 -15.21
C GLN A 406 12.43 7.24 -14.56
N SER A 407 13.57 7.02 -15.21
CA SER A 407 14.65 6.17 -14.69
C SER A 407 15.95 6.96 -14.76
N PRO A 408 16.31 7.68 -13.69
CA PRO A 408 17.62 8.31 -13.55
C PRO A 408 18.76 7.30 -13.68
N GLU A 409 19.94 7.79 -14.06
CA GLU A 409 21.17 6.99 -14.08
C GLU A 409 21.87 6.98 -12.72
N LEU A 410 21.61 7.98 -11.87
CA LEU A 410 22.37 8.24 -10.65
C LEU A 410 21.45 8.29 -9.43
N TYR A 411 21.78 7.51 -8.40
CA TYR A 411 20.98 7.35 -7.19
C TYR A 411 21.84 7.45 -5.93
N GLY A 412 21.20 7.88 -4.85
CA GLY A 412 21.65 7.74 -3.48
C GLY A 412 20.55 7.17 -2.61
N TRP A 413 20.86 6.94 -1.34
CA TRP A 413 19.96 6.34 -0.38
C TRP A 413 19.24 7.40 0.44
N ALA A 414 17.92 7.26 0.61
CA ALA A 414 17.15 8.18 1.45
C ALA A 414 17.33 7.93 2.96
N GLY A 415 18.00 6.83 3.35
CA GLY A 415 18.34 6.54 4.73
C GLY A 415 19.63 7.20 5.23
N TRP A 416 20.33 7.96 4.37
CA TRP A 416 21.41 8.83 4.81
C TRP A 416 20.90 9.94 5.71
N ASP A 417 21.72 10.36 6.67
CA ASP A 417 21.52 11.65 7.31
C ASP A 417 21.90 12.81 6.37
N HIS A 418 21.64 14.05 6.79
CA HIS A 418 21.88 15.23 5.94
C HIS A 418 23.38 15.43 5.65
N LEU A 419 24.27 15.08 6.58
CA LEU A 419 25.72 15.21 6.39
C LEU A 419 26.23 14.12 5.44
N GLU A 420 25.81 12.88 5.62
CA GLU A 420 26.12 11.76 4.74
C GLU A 420 25.68 12.05 3.30
N GLN A 421 24.46 12.59 3.12
CA GLN A 421 23.97 13.00 1.80
C GLN A 421 24.81 14.13 1.19
N ALA A 422 25.22 15.11 1.99
CA ALA A 422 26.04 16.23 1.53
C ALA A 422 27.46 15.78 1.15
N LEU A 423 28.08 14.90 1.93
CA LEU A 423 29.40 14.31 1.65
C LEU A 423 29.37 13.47 0.38
N ALA A 424 28.36 12.61 0.20
CA ALA A 424 28.18 11.83 -1.01
C ALA A 424 28.05 12.73 -2.25
N LEU A 425 27.29 13.83 -2.12
CA LEU A 425 27.09 14.80 -3.18
C LEU A 425 28.36 15.59 -3.52
N ALA A 426 29.09 16.06 -2.51
CA ALA A 426 30.34 16.79 -2.66
C ALA A 426 31.44 15.92 -3.29
N SER A 427 31.57 14.67 -2.82
CA SER A 427 32.49 13.67 -3.38
C SER A 427 32.19 13.40 -4.86
N TYR A 428 30.91 13.20 -5.20
CA TYR A 428 30.50 13.03 -6.61
C TYR A 428 30.87 14.24 -7.46
N VAL A 429 30.63 15.47 -6.99
CA VAL A 429 31.00 16.71 -7.70
C VAL A 429 32.51 16.77 -7.98
N GLN A 430 33.35 16.35 -7.04
CA GLN A 430 34.80 16.36 -7.21
C GLN A 430 35.28 15.33 -8.24
N GLN A 431 34.65 14.15 -8.29
CA GLN A 431 35.14 13.01 -9.06
C GLN A 431 34.54 12.88 -10.45
N ALA A 432 33.30 13.33 -10.65
CA ALA A 432 32.54 13.05 -11.88
C ALA A 432 32.98 13.87 -13.10
N GLY A 433 33.82 14.90 -12.94
CA GLY A 433 34.30 15.73 -14.04
C GLY A 433 33.17 16.49 -14.76
N LEU A 434 32.17 16.97 -14.01
CA LEU A 434 30.99 17.65 -14.55
C LEU A 434 31.35 18.94 -15.29
N GLY A 435 30.64 19.21 -16.39
CA GLY A 435 30.69 20.53 -17.04
C GLY A 435 30.04 21.63 -16.19
N GLU A 436 30.31 22.89 -16.50
CA GLU A 436 29.81 24.05 -15.75
C GLU A 436 28.28 24.05 -15.57
N ASP A 437 27.53 23.85 -16.67
CA ASP A 437 26.06 23.80 -16.67
C ASP A 437 25.51 22.59 -15.89
N GLU A 438 26.23 21.47 -15.91
CA GLU A 438 25.83 20.25 -15.21
C GLU A 438 26.06 20.36 -13.71
N LEU A 439 27.04 21.16 -13.28
CA LEU A 439 27.41 21.34 -11.88
C LEU A 439 26.38 22.16 -11.10
N VAL A 440 25.72 23.14 -11.73
CA VAL A 440 24.75 24.04 -11.08
C VAL A 440 23.71 23.32 -10.21
N PRO A 441 22.95 22.32 -10.71
CA PRO A 441 21.96 21.63 -9.87
C PRO A 441 22.57 20.89 -8.68
N TYR A 442 23.80 20.37 -8.78
CA TYR A 442 24.48 19.72 -7.66
C TYR A 442 24.84 20.72 -6.56
N LEU A 443 25.30 21.91 -6.94
CA LEU A 443 25.52 23.02 -6.00
C LEU A 443 24.20 23.51 -5.39
N THR A 444 23.11 23.55 -6.16
CA THR A 444 21.76 23.83 -5.64
C THR A 444 21.35 22.78 -4.60
N GLY A 445 21.68 21.50 -4.80
CA GLY A 445 21.44 20.45 -3.82
C GLY A 445 22.18 20.68 -2.50
N LEU A 446 23.47 21.03 -2.56
CA LEU A 446 24.25 21.40 -1.37
C LEU A 446 23.68 22.66 -0.69
N LEU A 447 23.18 23.63 -1.45
CA LEU A 447 22.50 24.81 -0.91
C LEU A 447 21.18 24.44 -0.20
N GLU A 448 20.36 23.56 -0.78
CA GLU A 448 19.10 23.11 -0.16
C GLU A 448 19.32 22.26 1.11
N LEU A 449 20.47 21.60 1.23
CA LEU A 449 20.88 20.85 2.43
C LEU A 449 21.43 21.75 3.55
N GLN A 450 22.01 22.91 3.21
CA GLN A 450 22.74 23.75 4.16
C GLN A 450 21.96 24.08 5.45
N PRO A 451 20.67 24.47 5.43
CA PRO A 451 19.96 24.80 6.66
C PRO A 451 19.88 23.63 7.65
N TRP A 452 19.85 22.40 7.15
CA TRP A 452 19.86 21.19 7.98
C TRP A 452 21.27 20.89 8.51
N LEU A 453 22.29 21.15 7.69
CA LEU A 453 23.68 21.03 8.11
C LEU A 453 23.99 22.03 9.23
N ASP A 454 23.61 23.30 9.07
CA ASP A 454 23.83 24.33 10.08
C ASP A 454 23.10 23.99 11.40
N GLN A 455 21.89 23.43 11.31
CA GLN A 455 21.08 23.06 12.47
C GLN A 455 21.64 21.87 13.24
N TRP A 456 22.12 20.83 12.55
CA TRP A 456 22.46 19.54 13.17
C TRP A 456 23.97 19.26 13.24
N TYR A 457 24.77 19.92 12.41
CA TYR A 457 26.22 19.69 12.23
C TYR A 457 27.02 21.01 12.21
N GLY A 458 26.47 22.07 12.80
CA GLY A 458 27.09 23.40 12.92
C GLY A 458 28.16 23.51 14.00
N GLU A 459 28.25 22.53 14.91
CA GLU A 459 29.26 22.50 15.97
C GLU A 459 30.59 21.94 15.47
N TYR A 460 31.67 22.21 16.23
CA TYR A 460 33.00 21.69 15.92
C TYR A 460 33.02 20.17 16.07
N ASP A 461 33.50 19.49 15.03
CA ASP A 461 33.74 18.05 15.04
C ASP A 461 35.26 17.76 14.98
N PRO A 462 35.85 17.05 15.96
CA PRO A 462 37.27 16.69 15.95
C PRO A 462 37.71 15.83 14.77
N GLU A 463 36.83 15.03 14.18
CA GLU A 463 37.14 14.18 13.02
C GLU A 463 37.37 15.02 11.76
N PHE A 464 36.61 16.10 11.62
CA PHE A 464 36.73 17.07 10.53
C PHE A 464 37.77 18.16 10.85
N GLY A 465 37.98 18.46 12.14
CA GLY A 465 38.85 19.57 12.58
C GLY A 465 38.20 20.94 12.40
N ALA A 466 36.92 20.98 12.01
CA ALA A 466 36.06 22.14 11.90
C ALA A 466 34.59 21.71 12.07
N SER A 467 33.64 22.63 11.87
CA SER A 467 32.24 22.23 11.73
C SER A 467 32.03 21.57 10.37
N PRO A 468 31.41 20.38 10.30
CA PRO A 468 31.09 19.74 9.03
C PRO A 468 30.20 20.62 8.14
N ALA A 469 29.25 21.35 8.72
CA ALA A 469 28.42 22.32 7.98
C ALA A 469 29.25 23.44 7.34
N ALA A 470 30.26 23.95 8.05
CA ALA A 470 31.17 24.99 7.56
C ALA A 470 32.08 24.47 6.43
N GLU A 471 32.52 23.22 6.49
CA GLU A 471 33.32 22.60 5.41
C GLU A 471 32.53 22.43 4.12
N ILE A 472 31.30 21.89 4.21
CA ILE A 472 30.42 21.77 3.06
C ILE A 472 30.08 23.15 2.47
N LEU A 473 29.85 24.14 3.32
CA LEU A 473 29.63 25.53 2.90
C LEU A 473 30.85 26.08 2.13
N ALA A 474 32.05 25.92 2.69
CA ALA A 474 33.29 26.39 2.06
C ALA A 474 33.53 25.73 0.71
N PHE A 475 33.33 24.41 0.62
CA PHE A 475 33.41 23.66 -0.63
C PHE A 475 32.42 24.18 -1.68
N ARG A 476 31.15 24.36 -1.29
CA ARG A 476 30.10 24.88 -2.19
C ARG A 476 30.44 26.30 -2.67
N GLN A 477 30.86 27.19 -1.76
CA GLN A 477 31.21 28.57 -2.08
C GLN A 477 32.43 28.66 -2.99
N GLN A 478 33.44 27.81 -2.80
CA GLN A 478 34.58 27.73 -3.70
C GLN A 478 34.11 27.39 -5.13
N LYS A 479 33.27 26.35 -5.28
CA LYS A 479 32.74 25.94 -6.59
C LYS A 479 31.81 26.99 -7.20
N GLN A 480 30.99 27.67 -6.40
CA GLN A 480 30.18 28.81 -6.83
C GLN A 480 31.05 29.95 -7.36
N GLY A 481 32.14 30.28 -6.66
CA GLY A 481 33.09 31.32 -7.05
C GLY A 481 33.81 31.02 -8.36
N GLU A 482 34.22 29.76 -8.57
CA GLU A 482 34.80 29.28 -9.83
C GLU A 482 33.85 29.50 -11.03
N LEU A 483 32.53 29.41 -10.82
CA LEU A 483 31.48 29.61 -11.83
C LEU A 483 30.86 31.02 -11.86
N GLY A 484 31.26 31.92 -10.96
CA GLY A 484 30.64 33.24 -10.82
C GLY A 484 29.16 33.23 -10.43
N LEU A 485 28.70 32.22 -9.69
CA LEU A 485 27.29 32.03 -9.31
C LEU A 485 27.00 32.55 -7.90
N THR A 486 25.81 33.14 -7.71
CA THR A 486 25.28 33.50 -6.38
C THR A 486 24.31 32.44 -5.86
N ASP A 487 23.97 32.50 -4.57
CA ASP A 487 22.91 31.65 -4.00
C ASP A 487 21.55 31.90 -4.68
N GLU A 488 21.25 33.14 -5.08
CA GLU A 488 20.04 33.48 -5.84
C GLU A 488 20.04 32.78 -7.21
N ALA A 489 21.19 32.72 -7.88
CA ALA A 489 21.32 32.00 -9.15
C ALA A 489 21.05 30.49 -8.98
N LEU A 490 21.59 29.88 -7.90
CA LEU A 490 21.32 28.48 -7.57
C LEU A 490 19.84 28.23 -7.25
N ARG A 491 19.19 29.10 -6.45
CA ARG A 491 17.75 29.00 -6.15
C ARG A 491 16.86 29.24 -7.36
N ALA A 492 17.32 30.06 -8.31
CA ALA A 492 16.62 30.36 -9.56
C ALA A 492 16.80 29.29 -10.64
N TRP A 493 17.79 28.40 -10.51
CA TRP A 493 18.07 27.36 -11.52
C TRP A 493 16.86 26.49 -11.81
N ARG A 494 16.59 26.22 -13.08
CA ARG A 494 15.53 25.31 -13.54
C ARG A 494 16.06 24.36 -14.60
N PRO A 495 15.52 23.13 -14.69
CA PRO A 495 15.89 22.21 -15.76
C PRO A 495 15.58 22.83 -17.11
N THR A 496 16.50 22.74 -18.05
CA THR A 496 16.23 23.07 -19.45
C THR A 496 15.13 22.15 -19.99
N ALA A 497 14.18 22.71 -20.72
CA ALA A 497 13.11 21.92 -21.31
C ALA A 497 13.74 20.82 -22.19
N ALA A 498 13.42 19.56 -21.92
CA ALA A 498 13.90 18.45 -22.74
C ALA A 498 13.50 18.73 -24.20
N THR A 499 14.50 19.00 -25.05
CA THR A 499 14.26 19.03 -26.48
C THR A 499 13.79 17.63 -26.86
N ARG A 500 12.53 17.52 -27.29
CA ARG A 500 12.03 16.31 -27.96
C ARG A 500 12.94 16.08 -29.17
N ARG A 501 13.99 15.26 -29.03
CA ARG A 501 14.59 14.57 -30.17
C ARG A 501 13.50 13.66 -30.70
N SER A 502 12.70 14.17 -31.63
CA SER A 502 11.89 13.35 -32.50
C SER A 502 12.86 12.36 -33.17
N GLY A 503 12.60 11.07 -33.01
CA GLY A 503 13.23 10.05 -33.81
C GLY A 503 12.95 10.41 -35.27
N ARG A 504 13.95 11.00 -35.94
CA ARG A 504 13.95 11.11 -37.38
C ARG A 504 14.12 9.68 -37.87
N ALA A 505 12.98 9.02 -38.12
CA ALA A 505 12.91 7.79 -38.86
C ALA A 505 13.76 8.00 -40.13
N LEU A 506 14.86 7.25 -40.23
CA LEU A 506 15.58 7.10 -41.47
C LEU A 506 14.56 6.62 -42.50
N GLY A 507 14.34 7.46 -43.51
CA GLY A 507 13.36 7.24 -44.56
C GLY A 507 13.55 5.86 -45.16
N HIS A 508 12.48 5.08 -45.10
CA HIS A 508 12.33 3.87 -45.87
C HIS A 508 12.41 4.24 -47.35
N THR A 509 13.52 3.90 -47.99
CA THR A 509 13.65 3.89 -49.45
C THR A 509 12.74 2.79 -50.00
N PRO A 510 11.77 3.10 -50.88
CA PRO A 510 10.96 2.06 -51.49
C PRO A 510 11.78 1.37 -52.59
N SER A 511 12.05 0.07 -52.41
CA SER A 511 12.54 -0.79 -53.50
C SER A 511 11.44 -0.97 -54.57
N PRO A 512 11.78 -0.94 -55.87
CA PRO A 512 10.82 -1.07 -56.94
C PRO A 512 10.47 -2.55 -57.15
N SER A 513 9.23 -2.93 -56.83
CA SER A 513 8.69 -4.23 -57.22
C SER A 513 8.28 -4.18 -58.70
N GLY A 514 9.12 -4.73 -59.57
CA GLY A 514 8.78 -5.01 -60.95
C GLY A 514 7.68 -6.04 -61.04
N LYS A 515 6.55 -5.67 -61.67
CA LYS A 515 5.59 -6.61 -62.25
C LYS A 515 5.70 -6.51 -63.76
N GLY A 516 6.20 -7.58 -64.38
CA GLY A 516 6.19 -7.76 -65.83
C GLY A 516 4.77 -7.94 -66.37
N PRO A 517 4.54 -7.70 -67.67
CA PRO A 517 3.21 -7.66 -68.25
C PRO A 517 2.73 -9.05 -68.67
N THR A 518 1.50 -9.40 -68.32
CA THR A 518 0.73 -10.45 -68.98
C THR A 518 -0.37 -9.81 -69.81
N GLN A 519 -0.22 -9.94 -71.12
CA GLN A 519 -1.22 -9.66 -72.16
C GLN A 519 -1.94 -11.00 -72.52
N PRO A 520 -3.00 -11.01 -73.36
CA PRO A 520 -4.36 -11.23 -72.89
C PRO A 520 -5.08 -12.46 -73.48
N ALA A 521 -6.34 -12.62 -73.03
CA ALA A 521 -7.48 -13.24 -73.71
C ALA A 521 -7.53 -14.78 -73.86
N ARG A 522 -8.41 -15.41 -73.08
CA ARG A 522 -9.73 -15.89 -73.53
C ARG A 522 -10.65 -16.14 -72.36
#